data_AF-A0A438DBJ1-F1
#
_entry.id   AF-A0A438DBJ1-F1
#
_cell.length_a   1.000
_cell.length_b   1.000
_cell.length_c   1.000
_cell.angle_alpha   90.00
_cell.angle_beta   90.00
_cell.angle_gamma   90.00
#
_symmetry.space_group_name_H-M   'P 1'
#
loop_
_entity.id
_entity.type
_entity.pdbx_description
1 polymer ?
#
loop_
_entity_poly.entity_id
_entity_poly.type
_entity_poly.pdbx_seq_one_letter_code
_entity_poly.pdbx_strand_id
1 'polypeptide(L)'
;MVTKQAAKKDVFQLFAEKVRDHKDLVSRWAVLQETRVEYFRGKDFVSFLRNHPELKEILESDRNLEVEDIANVLLRKNLLVRCDRVVKTVRPGKKKLSTWPAHLEIFPVSSFNFHLRR
;
A
#
# COMPACT_ATOMS: atom_id res chain seq x y z
N MET A 1 9.55 29.29 -11.85
CA MET A 1 8.28 29.56 -11.15
C MET A 1 7.77 28.23 -10.60
N VAL A 2 7.91 27.98 -9.30
CA VAL A 2 7.42 26.74 -8.67
C VAL A 2 6.10 27.08 -7.98
N THR A 3 4.99 26.65 -8.57
CA THR A 3 3.65 26.86 -7.99
C THR A 3 3.52 26.02 -6.72
N LYS A 4 3.74 26.64 -5.55
CA LYS A 4 3.18 26.19 -4.28
C LYS A 4 1.66 26.32 -4.39
N GLN A 5 1.01 25.29 -4.94
CA GLN A 5 -0.44 25.17 -4.85
C GLN A 5 -0.76 24.93 -3.38
N ALA A 6 -1.32 25.96 -2.74
CA ALA A 6 -1.83 25.91 -1.39
C ALA A 6 -2.66 24.63 -1.23
N ALA A 7 -2.19 23.74 -0.36
CA ALA A 7 -2.71 22.41 -0.20
C ALA A 7 -4.17 22.47 0.27
N LYS A 8 -5.11 22.38 -0.67
CA LYS A 8 -6.40 21.75 -0.41
C LYS A 8 -6.04 20.43 0.26
N LYS A 9 -6.42 20.27 1.53
CA LYS A 9 -6.12 19.07 2.31
C LYS A 9 -6.55 17.88 1.45
N ASP A 10 -5.57 17.15 0.93
CA ASP A 10 -5.83 16.12 -0.06
C ASP A 10 -6.63 15.03 0.65
N VAL A 11 -7.87 14.79 0.23
CA VAL A 11 -8.75 13.78 0.85
C VAL A 11 -8.05 12.41 0.89
N PHE A 12 -7.19 12.14 -0.09
CA PHE A 12 -6.36 10.93 -0.13
C PHE A 12 -5.25 10.92 0.91
N GLN A 13 -4.71 12.08 1.30
CA GLN A 13 -3.73 12.18 2.36
C GLN A 13 -4.38 11.98 3.73
N LEU A 14 -5.54 12.58 3.96
CA LEU A 14 -6.33 12.35 5.18
C LEU A 14 -6.75 10.87 5.28
N PHE A 15 -7.17 10.28 4.17
CA PHE A 15 -7.44 8.85 4.07
C PHE A 15 -6.21 8.01 4.43
N ALA A 16 -5.04 8.32 3.84
CA ALA A 16 -3.81 7.57 4.10
C ALA A 16 -3.38 7.64 5.58
N GLU A 17 -3.53 8.80 6.23
CA GLU A 17 -3.28 8.97 7.67
C GLU A 17 -4.23 8.10 8.50
N LYS A 18 -5.53 8.16 8.21
CA LYS A 18 -6.54 7.35 8.90
C LYS A 18 -6.31 5.85 8.74
N VAL A 19 -5.93 5.41 7.54
CA VAL A 19 -5.59 4.02 7.24
C VAL A 19 -4.33 3.59 8.01
N ARG A 20 -3.30 4.45 8.10
CA ARG A 20 -2.06 4.14 8.82
C ARG A 20 -2.29 3.97 10.33
N ASP A 21 -3.14 4.82 10.92
CA ASP A 21 -3.46 4.76 12.35
C ASP A 21 -4.50 3.67 12.69
N HIS A 22 -5.04 2.96 11.70
CA HIS A 22 -6.08 1.97 11.90
C HIS A 22 -5.53 0.63 12.39
N LYS A 23 -6.00 0.17 13.55
CA LYS A 23 -5.50 -1.06 14.21
C LYS A 23 -5.79 -2.34 13.43
N ASP A 24 -6.89 -2.37 12.69
CA ASP A 24 -7.30 -3.55 11.91
C ASP A 24 -6.51 -3.74 10.61
N LEU A 25 -5.75 -2.73 10.16
CA LEU A 25 -4.83 -2.91 9.04
C LEU A 25 -3.61 -3.70 9.51
N VAL A 26 -3.53 -4.96 9.08
CA VAL A 26 -2.40 -5.84 9.43
C VAL A 26 -1.12 -5.35 8.74
N SER A 27 -0.29 -4.63 9.49
CA SER A 27 1.04 -4.18 9.08
C SER A 27 2.16 -4.86 9.89
N ARG A 28 3.36 -4.92 9.31
CA ARG A 28 4.59 -5.42 9.95
C ARG A 28 5.77 -4.55 9.56
N TRP A 29 6.73 -4.41 10.47
CA TRP A 29 8.00 -3.77 10.18
C TRP A 29 8.77 -4.56 9.11
N ALA A 30 9.22 -3.85 8.09
CA ALA A 30 10.12 -4.35 7.06
C ALA A 30 11.22 -3.32 6.81
N VAL A 31 12.29 -3.76 6.17
CA VAL A 31 13.40 -2.91 5.74
C VAL A 31 13.28 -2.72 4.23
N LEU A 32 12.98 -1.52 3.80
CA LEU A 32 13.02 -1.11 2.40
C LEU A 32 14.38 -0.46 2.14
N GLN A 33 15.24 -1.15 1.40
CA GLN A 33 16.65 -0.76 1.22
C GLN A 33 17.38 -0.64 2.57
N GLU A 34 17.44 0.56 3.15
CA GLU A 34 18.10 0.85 4.44
C GLU A 34 17.13 1.45 5.46
N THR A 35 15.88 1.69 5.07
CA THR A 35 14.88 2.39 5.88
C THR A 35 13.87 1.40 6.46
N ARG A 36 13.58 1.54 7.76
CA ARG A 36 12.47 0.80 8.39
C ARG A 36 11.15 1.41 7.95
N VAL A 37 10.29 0.56 7.40
CA VAL A 37 8.96 0.94 6.92
C VAL A 37 7.91 -0.01 7.48
N GLU A 38 6.69 0.48 7.56
CA GLU A 38 5.52 -0.36 7.79
C GLU A 38 5.05 -0.96 6.47
N TYR A 39 4.99 -2.29 6.43
CA TYR A 39 4.57 -3.05 5.28
C TYR A 39 3.26 -3.77 5.55
N PHE A 40 2.33 -3.65 4.63
CA PHE A 40 1.10 -4.43 4.60
C PHE A 40 0.96 -5.11 3.23
N ARG A 41 0.17 -6.19 3.15
CA ARG A 41 -0.05 -6.90 1.90
C ARG A 41 -1.27 -6.34 1.19
N GLY A 42 -1.21 -6.24 -0.14
CA GLY A 42 -2.33 -5.75 -0.94
C GLY A 42 -3.65 -6.50 -0.69
N LYS A 43 -3.59 -7.83 -0.51
CA LYS A 43 -4.79 -8.62 -0.17
C LYS A 43 -5.41 -8.21 1.18
N ASP A 44 -4.58 -7.89 2.17
CA ASP A 44 -5.05 -7.51 3.51
C ASP A 44 -5.65 -6.10 3.44
N PHE A 45 -5.08 -5.22 2.62
CA PHE A 45 -5.64 -3.90 2.33
C PHE A 45 -7.01 -3.97 1.63
N VAL A 46 -7.17 -4.89 0.68
CA VAL A 46 -8.48 -5.12 0.02
C VAL A 46 -9.52 -5.63 1.01
N SER A 47 -9.18 -6.62 1.83
CA SER A 47 -10.08 -7.12 2.88
C SER A 47 -10.41 -6.05 3.91
N PHE A 48 -9.42 -5.25 4.32
CA PHE A 48 -9.57 -4.15 5.25
C PHE A 48 -10.58 -3.11 4.74
N LEU A 49 -10.43 -2.62 3.51
CA LEU A 49 -11.36 -1.63 2.95
C LEU A 49 -12.77 -2.17 2.69
N ARG A 50 -12.92 -3.49 2.53
CA ARG A 50 -14.24 -4.13 2.46
C ARG A 50 -14.92 -4.20 3.83
N ASN A 51 -14.15 -4.38 4.89
CA ASN A 51 -14.66 -4.44 6.26
C ASN A 51 -14.93 -3.05 6.85
N HIS A 52 -14.24 -2.02 6.35
CA HIS A 52 -14.31 -0.64 6.85
C HIS A 52 -14.79 0.34 5.76
N PRO A 53 -16.07 0.25 5.31
CA PRO A 53 -16.60 1.17 4.30
C PRO A 53 -16.63 2.63 4.77
N GLU A 54 -16.62 2.89 6.08
CA GLU A 54 -16.53 4.24 6.66
C GLU A 54 -15.29 5.00 6.22
N LEU A 55 -14.18 4.29 5.91
CA LEU A 55 -12.96 4.93 5.42
C LEU A 55 -13.15 5.48 4.00
N LYS A 56 -14.04 4.87 3.20
CA LYS A 56 -14.36 5.38 1.86
C LYS A 56 -15.16 6.68 1.94
N GLU A 57 -15.86 6.95 3.03
CA GLU A 57 -16.60 8.22 3.19
C GLU A 57 -15.65 9.43 3.22
N ILE A 58 -14.40 9.25 3.69
CA ILE A 58 -13.35 10.27 3.68
C ILE A 58 -13.01 10.72 2.25
N LEU A 59 -13.19 9.85 1.27
CA LEU A 59 -12.92 10.13 -0.13
C LEU A 59 -14.02 11.00 -0.79
N GLU A 60 -15.10 11.30 -0.07
CA GLU A 60 -16.21 12.17 -0.51
C GLU A 60 -16.74 11.80 -1.90
N SER A 61 -16.39 12.59 -2.93
CA SER A 61 -16.76 12.36 -4.33
C SER A 61 -16.19 11.06 -4.91
N ASP A 62 -15.04 10.61 -4.40
CA ASP A 62 -14.31 9.42 -4.83
C ASP A 62 -14.68 8.17 -4.00
N ARG A 63 -15.71 8.23 -3.16
CA ARG A 63 -16.15 7.11 -2.30
C ARG A 63 -16.56 5.85 -3.07
N ASN A 64 -17.03 6.01 -4.31
CA ASN A 64 -17.48 4.92 -5.17
C ASN A 64 -16.34 4.25 -5.94
N LEU A 65 -15.10 4.70 -5.76
CA LEU A 65 -13.95 4.07 -6.41
C LEU A 65 -13.74 2.63 -5.90
N GLU A 66 -13.32 1.79 -6.84
CA GLU A 66 -12.85 0.46 -6.51
C GLU A 66 -11.55 0.54 -5.70
N VAL A 67 -11.28 -0.48 -4.89
CA VAL A 67 -10.09 -0.50 -4.03
C VAL A 67 -8.80 -0.38 -4.85
N GLU A 68 -8.80 -0.94 -6.07
CA GLU A 68 -7.68 -0.86 -6.99
C GLU A 68 -7.44 0.57 -7.49
N ASP A 69 -8.50 1.31 -7.79
CA ASP A 69 -8.41 2.71 -8.21
C ASP A 69 -7.91 3.60 -7.08
N ILE A 70 -8.40 3.38 -5.86
CA ILE A 70 -7.92 4.07 -4.65
C ILE A 70 -6.42 3.79 -4.48
N ALA A 71 -6.00 2.52 -4.55
CA ALA A 71 -4.59 2.16 -4.45
C ALA A 71 -3.74 2.81 -5.56
N ASN A 72 -4.26 2.88 -6.79
CA ASN A 72 -3.60 3.55 -7.91
C ASN A 72 -3.45 5.06 -7.70
N VAL A 73 -4.45 5.72 -7.11
CA VAL A 73 -4.33 7.13 -6.74
C VAL A 73 -3.27 7.33 -5.66
N LEU A 74 -3.27 6.48 -4.63
CA LEU A 74 -2.28 6.55 -3.55
C LEU A 74 -0.84 6.31 -4.04
N LEU A 75 -0.64 5.37 -4.97
CA LEU A 75 0.65 5.12 -5.62
C LEU A 75 1.11 6.33 -6.44
N ARG A 76 0.21 6.93 -7.25
CA ARG A 76 0.52 8.13 -8.04
C ARG A 76 0.86 9.35 -7.18
N LYS A 77 0.22 9.47 -6.01
CA LYS A 77 0.48 10.53 -5.02
C LYS A 77 1.67 10.22 -4.11
N ASN A 78 2.38 9.11 -4.33
CA ASN A 78 3.52 8.69 -3.51
C ASN A 78 3.17 8.49 -2.01
N LEU A 79 1.88 8.25 -1.72
CA LEU A 79 1.36 7.93 -0.38
C LEU A 79 1.53 6.43 -0.06
N LEU A 80 1.58 5.60 -1.11
CA LEU A 80 1.98 4.21 -1.05
C LEU A 80 3.17 3.98 -1.97
N VAL A 81 4.02 3.03 -1.60
CA VAL A 81 5.14 2.57 -2.43
C VAL A 81 4.95 1.09 -2.70
N ARG A 82 4.89 0.72 -3.98
CA ARG A 82 4.85 -0.67 -4.38
C ARG A 82 6.23 -1.29 -4.15
N CYS A 83 6.26 -2.39 -3.41
CA CYS A 83 7.49 -3.09 -3.05
C CYS A 83 7.41 -4.57 -3.43
N ASP A 84 8.55 -5.17 -3.73
CA ASP A 84 8.71 -6.62 -3.91
C ASP A 84 9.61 -7.20 -2.82
N ARG A 85 9.52 -8.52 -2.60
CA ARG A 85 10.40 -9.24 -1.68
C ARG A 85 11.79 -9.36 -2.30
N VAL A 86 12.82 -9.01 -1.53
CA VAL A 86 14.22 -9.21 -1.95
C VAL A 86 14.54 -10.71 -2.05
N VAL A 87 14.13 -11.48 -1.03
CA VAL A 87 14.38 -12.92 -0.98
C VAL A 87 13.26 -13.65 -1.73
N LYS A 88 13.56 -14.09 -2.94
CA LYS A 88 12.63 -14.81 -3.83
C LYS A 88 12.79 -16.33 -3.75
N THR A 89 13.90 -16.81 -3.17
CA THR A 89 14.19 -18.24 -2.99
C THR A 89 13.87 -18.73 -1.58
N VAL A 90 13.50 -20.01 -1.47
CA VAL A 90 13.27 -20.63 -0.18
C VAL A 90 14.61 -20.82 0.53
N ARG A 91 14.66 -20.53 1.83
CA ARG A 91 15.88 -20.74 2.62
C ARG A 91 16.20 -22.23 2.70
N PRO A 92 17.49 -22.62 2.69
CA PRO A 92 17.89 -24.00 2.89
C PRO A 92 17.19 -24.62 4.12
N GLY A 93 16.57 -25.80 3.95
CA GLY A 93 15.85 -26.51 5.02
C GLY A 93 14.40 -26.05 5.27
N LYS A 94 13.87 -25.10 4.51
CA LYS A 94 12.44 -24.72 4.58
C LYS A 94 11.68 -25.21 3.34
N LYS A 95 10.38 -25.49 3.51
CA LYS A 95 9.49 -25.93 2.43
C LYS A 95 8.74 -24.79 1.74
N LYS A 96 8.67 -23.61 2.38
CA LYS A 96 7.90 -22.44 1.89
C LYS A 96 8.64 -21.14 2.18
N LEU A 97 8.37 -20.11 1.37
CA LEU A 97 8.82 -18.74 1.61
C LEU A 97 8.20 -18.18 2.89
N SER A 98 8.88 -17.20 3.49
CA SER A 98 8.28 -16.42 4.57
C SER A 98 7.01 -15.75 4.07
N THR A 99 5.95 -15.83 4.89
CA THR A 99 4.69 -15.12 4.65
C THR A 99 4.88 -13.61 4.68
N TRP A 100 5.82 -13.14 5.52
CA TRP A 100 6.17 -11.73 5.68
C TRP A 100 7.64 -11.52 5.28
N PRO A 101 7.93 -10.76 4.20
CA PRO A 101 9.29 -10.43 3.84
C PRO A 101 9.87 -9.41 4.82
N ALA A 102 11.08 -9.68 5.33
CA ALA A 102 11.80 -8.74 6.18
C ALA A 102 12.52 -7.65 5.38
N HIS A 103 12.94 -7.97 4.15
CA HIS A 103 13.62 -7.04 3.24
C HIS A 103 12.80 -6.86 1.96
N LEU A 104 12.64 -5.60 1.59
CA LEU A 104 11.86 -5.12 0.46
C LEU A 104 12.74 -4.33 -0.50
N GLU A 105 12.41 -4.43 -1.78
CA GLU A 105 12.95 -3.60 -2.85
C GLU A 105 11.81 -2.79 -3.50
N ILE A 106 12.12 -1.59 -3.98
CA ILE A 106 11.13 -0.76 -4.68
C ILE A 106 10.82 -1.45 -6.01
N PHE A 107 9.53 -1.69 -6.25
CA PHE A 107 9.10 -2.21 -7.54
C PHE A 107 8.99 -1.02 -8.52
N PRO A 108 9.68 -1.05 -9.68
CA PRO A 108 9.80 0.12 -10.56
C PRO A 108 8.49 0.50 -11.27
N VAL A 109 7.43 -0.29 -11.14
CA VAL A 109 6.13 -0.03 -11.79
C VAL A 109 5.16 0.59 -10.78
N SER A 110 4.73 1.82 -11.05
CA SER A 110 3.83 2.60 -10.19
C SER A 110 2.33 2.33 -10.40
N SER A 111 1.96 1.27 -11.12
CA SER A 111 0.55 0.88 -11.35
C SER A 111 0.20 -0.42 -10.61
N PHE A 112 -0.95 -0.44 -9.94
CA PHE A 112 -1.54 -1.62 -9.30
C PHE A 112 -2.26 -2.45 -10.37
N ASN A 113 -1.49 -3.22 -11.15
CA ASN A 113 -2.04 -4.11 -12.17
C ASN A 113 -1.97 -5.56 -11.68
N PHE A 114 -3.10 -6.28 -11.66
CA PHE A 114 -3.15 -7.74 -11.50
C PHE A 114 -2.86 -8.39 -12.86
N HIS A 115 -1.59 -8.59 -13.19
CA HIS A 115 -1.26 -9.48 -14.30
C HIS A 115 -1.36 -10.94 -13.82
N LEU A 116 -2.27 -11.71 -14.42
CA LEU A 116 -2.23 -13.17 -14.36
C LEU A 116 -0.90 -13.60 -14.99
N ARG A 117 0.06 -14.08 -14.19
CA ARG A 117 1.15 -14.88 -14.75
C ARG A 117 0.51 -16.20 -15.20
N ARG A 118 0.35 -16.37 -16.51
CA ARG A 118 0.16 -17.69 -17.12
C ARG A 118 1.38 -18.56 -16.86
#